data_AF-A0A6I4RD99-F1
#
_entry.id   AF-A0A6I4RD99-F1
#
_cell.length_a   1.000
_cell.length_b   1.000
_cell.length_c   1.000
_cell.angle_alpha   90.00
_cell.angle_beta   90.00
_cell.angle_gamma   90.00
#
_symmetry.space_group_name_H-M   'P 1'
#
loop_
_entity.id
_entity.type
_entity.pdbx_description
1 polymer ?
#
loop_
_entity_poly.entity_id
_entity_poly.type
_entity_poly.pdbx_seq_one_letter_code
_entity_poly.pdbx_strand_id
1 'polypeptide(L)'
;MPSLTRDQAQHRADDIQAFYREVERLHEEQALALGNQQLQQLQLHHQDLLAQYRSRFDIDHTRQSKRLSLSMRIVSLLGALALAASLLFFFYQFWGLFSETTQVAILGGFALGSLLLTFAIRRRDPSGYFSKLAALLAFACFVLNISMLGQIFNITPSDKALLPWAALALLLAYGCNARLLLVAGLACLLAYSGTRLCAWSGFFWLEAGEHPENFLPGGLLAFLLPLFVSQARFSGFAATYRIMGLLALFVPMLVLANWGHGSYLPFSAASIENGYQLLGFVASALAIWLGTRRDWTDVALTGQLFFIVFLGIKMVDWWWDVLPKYLFFLLLGLVAVLTLLVLGRLRRSHKGARA
;
A
#
# COMPACT_ATOMS: atom_id res chain seq x y z
N MET A 1 24.68 10.52 -15.31
CA MET A 1 23.88 10.72 -14.08
C MET A 1 22.98 9.52 -13.90
N PRO A 2 22.84 8.94 -12.69
CA PRO A 2 21.87 7.86 -12.47
C PRO A 2 20.48 8.34 -12.90
N SER A 3 19.65 7.43 -13.42
CA SER A 3 18.28 7.75 -13.84
C SER A 3 17.45 8.17 -12.62
N LEU A 4 17.44 9.46 -12.31
CA LEU A 4 16.65 10.03 -11.23
C LEU A 4 15.15 9.85 -11.51
N THR A 5 14.42 9.43 -10.48
CA THR A 5 12.95 9.40 -10.50
C THR A 5 12.37 10.73 -10.02
N ARG A 6 11.10 11.02 -10.37
CA ARG A 6 10.40 12.23 -9.90
C ARG A 6 10.42 12.36 -8.37
N ASP A 7 10.21 11.27 -7.65
CA ASP A 7 10.19 11.29 -6.18
C ASP A 7 11.58 11.56 -5.59
N GLN A 8 12.66 11.05 -6.22
CA GLN A 8 14.03 11.39 -5.81
C GLN A 8 14.38 12.85 -6.10
N ALA A 9 13.95 13.38 -7.25
CA ALA A 9 14.13 14.79 -7.58
C ALA A 9 13.36 15.69 -6.60
N GLN A 10 12.15 15.29 -6.22
CA GLN A 10 11.36 15.98 -5.20
C GLN A 10 12.03 15.91 -3.82
N HIS A 11 12.51 14.74 -3.41
CA HIS A 11 13.22 14.57 -2.14
C HIS A 11 14.46 15.46 -2.10
N ARG A 12 15.24 15.50 -3.19
CA ARG A 12 16.41 16.37 -3.28
C ARG A 12 16.03 17.85 -3.23
N ALA A 13 14.91 18.25 -3.84
CA ALA A 13 14.40 19.61 -3.72
C ALA A 13 14.00 19.95 -2.27
N ASP A 14 13.40 19.00 -1.56
CA ASP A 14 13.04 19.15 -0.14
C ASP A 14 14.28 19.27 0.75
N ASP A 15 15.32 18.48 0.48
CA ASP A 15 16.60 18.55 1.18
C ASP A 15 17.27 19.92 1.00
N ILE A 16 17.24 20.46 -0.21
CA ILE A 16 17.76 21.81 -0.50
C ILE A 16 16.98 22.87 0.31
N GLN A 17 15.65 22.77 0.35
CA GLN A 17 14.85 23.70 1.16
C GLN A 17 15.11 23.54 2.67
N ALA A 18 15.31 22.30 3.14
CA ALA A 18 15.66 22.03 4.53
C ALA A 18 17.05 22.60 4.89
N PHE A 19 18.01 22.45 3.99
CA PHE A 19 19.35 23.00 4.13
C PHE A 19 19.32 24.52 4.30
N TYR A 20 18.59 25.25 3.44
CA TYR A 20 18.53 26.71 3.56
C TYR A 20 17.86 27.19 4.86
N ARG A 21 16.83 26.49 5.33
CA ARG A 21 16.23 26.78 6.65
C ARG A 21 17.21 26.57 7.79
N GLU A 22 18.08 25.58 7.69
CA GLU A 22 19.08 25.30 8.72
C GLU A 22 20.23 26.31 8.66
N VAL A 23 20.66 26.71 7.46
CA VAL A 23 21.64 27.79 7.29
C VAL A 23 21.14 29.10 7.90
N GLU A 24 19.87 29.44 7.69
CA GLU A 24 19.24 30.64 8.27
C GLU A 24 19.26 30.59 9.81
N ARG A 25 18.88 29.45 10.40
CA ARG A 25 18.96 29.25 11.86
C ARG A 25 20.39 29.36 12.40
N LEU A 26 21.35 28.73 11.75
CA LEU A 26 22.75 28.78 12.17
C LEU A 26 23.36 30.18 12.02
N HIS A 27 22.84 30.99 11.09
CA HIS A 27 23.19 32.38 10.95
C HIS A 27 22.61 33.24 12.09
N GLU A 28 21.34 33.03 12.44
CA GLU A 28 20.69 33.66 13.60
C GLU A 28 21.39 33.29 14.92
N GLU A 29 21.81 32.04 15.07
CA GLU A 29 22.55 31.54 16.23
C GLU A 29 24.03 31.99 16.26
N GLN A 30 24.50 32.72 15.23
CA GLN A 30 25.91 33.10 15.03
C GLN A 30 26.89 31.91 15.02
N ALA A 31 26.38 30.67 14.90
CA ALA A 31 27.15 29.45 14.93
C ALA A 31 27.85 29.17 13.59
N LEU A 32 27.33 29.72 12.48
CA LEU A 32 27.89 29.54 11.15
C LEU A 32 27.86 30.85 10.34
N ALA A 33 29.03 31.44 10.10
CA ALA A 33 29.21 32.58 9.21
C ALA A 33 29.75 32.13 7.86
N LEU A 34 28.87 31.64 6.98
CA LEU A 34 29.23 31.40 5.58
C LEU A 34 29.49 32.74 4.88
N GLY A 35 30.60 32.85 4.14
CA GLY A 35 30.88 34.06 3.36
C GLY A 35 29.80 34.32 2.31
N ASN A 36 29.34 35.57 2.19
CA ASN A 36 28.24 35.96 1.27
C ASN A 36 28.46 35.47 -0.17
N GLN A 37 29.71 35.44 -0.66
CA GLN A 37 30.02 34.93 -1.99
C GLN A 37 29.81 33.41 -2.15
N GLN A 38 30.14 32.61 -1.15
CA GLN A 38 29.95 31.16 -1.19
C GLN A 38 28.47 30.79 -1.15
N LEU A 39 27.69 31.48 -0.32
CA LEU A 39 26.23 31.30 -0.28
C LEU A 39 25.58 31.64 -1.62
N GLN A 40 26.01 32.73 -2.25
CA GLN A 40 25.47 33.15 -3.54
C GLN A 40 25.82 32.16 -4.66
N GLN A 41 27.05 31.63 -4.71
CA GLN A 41 27.42 30.59 -5.67
C GLN A 41 26.62 29.30 -5.47
N LEU A 42 26.44 28.87 -4.21
CA LEU A 42 25.66 27.68 -3.88
C LEU A 42 24.18 27.87 -4.26
N GLN A 43 23.64 29.07 -4.02
CA GLN A 43 22.27 29.42 -4.37
C GLN A 43 22.04 29.40 -5.87
N LEU A 44 22.96 29.92 -6.67
CA LEU A 44 22.89 29.83 -8.13
C LEU A 44 22.92 28.38 -8.61
N HIS A 45 23.82 27.55 -8.05
CA HIS A 45 23.87 26.13 -8.39
C HIS A 45 22.57 25.39 -8.05
N HIS A 46 22.02 25.60 -6.85
CA HIS A 46 20.75 24.98 -6.45
C HIS A 46 19.55 25.51 -7.24
N GLN A 47 19.54 26.78 -7.62
CA GLN A 47 18.49 27.34 -8.48
C GLN A 47 18.50 26.70 -9.87
N ASP A 48 19.68 26.53 -10.48
CA ASP A 48 19.80 25.85 -11.77
C ASP A 48 19.38 24.38 -11.66
N LEU A 49 19.83 23.67 -10.63
CA LEU A 49 19.48 22.28 -10.40
C LEU A 49 17.96 22.10 -10.16
N LEU A 50 17.33 23.00 -9.40
CA LEU A 50 15.88 23.01 -9.23
C LEU A 50 15.14 23.34 -10.54
N ALA A 51 15.67 24.26 -11.36
CA ALA A 51 15.11 24.56 -12.68
C ALA A 51 15.17 23.34 -13.61
N GLN A 52 16.28 22.59 -13.60
CA GLN A 52 16.42 21.33 -14.34
C GLN A 52 15.44 20.25 -13.83
N TYR A 53 15.23 20.14 -12.52
CA TYR A 53 14.26 19.20 -11.97
C TYR A 53 12.83 19.58 -12.32
N ARG A 54 12.51 20.87 -12.35
CA ARG A 54 11.20 21.39 -12.77
C ARG A 54 10.92 21.03 -14.23
N SER A 55 11.85 21.34 -15.13
CA SER A 55 11.66 21.08 -16.57
C SER A 55 11.56 19.58 -16.88
N ARG A 56 12.30 18.74 -16.14
CA ARG A 56 12.40 17.30 -16.43
C ARG A 56 11.37 16.44 -15.69
N PHE A 57 10.95 16.82 -14.48
CA PHE A 57 10.16 15.96 -13.60
C PHE A 57 8.89 16.62 -13.03
N ASP A 58 8.63 17.89 -13.33
CA ASP A 58 7.44 18.62 -12.84
C ASP A 58 7.29 18.51 -11.30
N ILE A 59 8.34 18.97 -10.59
CA ILE A 59 8.41 18.92 -9.12
C ILE A 59 7.61 20.07 -8.46
N ASP A 60 6.99 19.77 -7.32
CA ASP A 60 6.18 20.71 -6.54
C ASP A 60 7.05 21.78 -5.88
N HIS A 61 6.67 23.05 -6.05
CA HIS A 61 7.45 24.24 -5.68
C HIS A 61 7.42 24.57 -4.18
N THR A 62 6.29 24.33 -3.49
CA THR A 62 6.04 24.78 -2.11
C THR A 62 5.23 23.78 -1.27
N ARG A 63 5.26 23.93 0.06
CA ARG A 63 4.35 23.17 0.96
C ARG A 63 2.88 23.37 0.61
N GLN A 64 2.51 24.53 0.05
CA GLN A 64 1.16 24.82 -0.41
C GLN A 64 0.82 24.06 -1.70
N SER A 65 1.74 23.97 -2.67
CA SER A 65 1.54 23.13 -3.86
C SER A 65 1.45 21.64 -3.49
N LYS A 66 2.19 21.18 -2.47
CA LYS A 66 2.04 19.83 -1.90
C LYS A 66 0.68 19.57 -1.26
N ARG A 67 0.13 20.54 -0.52
CA ARG A 67 -1.23 20.43 0.03
C ARG A 67 -2.27 20.41 -1.08
N LEU A 68 -2.09 21.25 -2.10
CA LEU A 68 -2.96 21.29 -3.27
C LEU A 68 -2.91 19.97 -4.06
N SER A 69 -1.72 19.37 -4.22
CA SER A 69 -1.55 18.10 -4.92
C SER A 69 -2.13 16.91 -4.14
N LEU A 70 -2.12 16.94 -2.80
CA LEU A 70 -2.81 15.97 -1.95
C LEU A 70 -4.34 16.13 -2.06
N SER A 71 -4.86 17.36 -1.97
CA SER A 71 -6.28 17.63 -2.18
C SER A 71 -6.73 17.20 -3.57
N MET A 72 -5.94 17.46 -4.61
CA MET A 72 -6.20 16.94 -5.95
C MET A 72 -6.29 15.42 -5.91
N ARG A 73 -5.28 14.70 -5.41
CA ARG A 73 -5.30 13.23 -5.34
C ARG A 73 -6.56 12.68 -4.65
N ILE A 74 -7.04 13.34 -3.60
CA ILE A 74 -8.30 12.95 -2.93
C ILE A 74 -9.48 13.20 -3.86
N VAL A 75 -9.60 14.42 -4.42
CA VAL A 75 -10.72 14.80 -5.30
C VAL A 75 -10.78 13.92 -6.55
N SER A 76 -9.64 13.55 -7.15
CA SER A 76 -9.64 12.63 -8.28
C SER A 76 -9.94 11.20 -7.92
N LEU A 77 -9.47 10.72 -6.77
CA LEU A 77 -9.80 9.37 -6.32
C LEU A 77 -11.30 9.28 -6.04
N LEU A 78 -11.87 10.30 -5.38
CA LEU A 78 -13.31 10.43 -5.21
C LEU A 78 -14.04 10.54 -6.55
N GLY A 79 -13.52 11.31 -7.50
CA GLY A 79 -14.09 11.43 -8.85
C GLY A 79 -14.04 10.11 -9.62
N ALA A 80 -12.94 9.36 -9.54
CA ALA A 80 -12.80 8.06 -10.18
C ALA A 80 -13.72 7.02 -9.53
N LEU A 81 -13.84 7.02 -8.20
CA LEU A 81 -14.79 6.18 -7.47
C LEU A 81 -16.23 6.53 -7.83
N ALA A 82 -16.57 7.83 -7.91
CA ALA A 82 -17.89 8.29 -8.30
C ALA A 82 -18.22 7.91 -9.75
N LEU A 83 -17.26 8.01 -10.68
CA LEU A 83 -17.42 7.55 -12.05
C LEU A 83 -17.61 6.02 -12.12
N ALA A 84 -16.81 5.26 -11.38
CA ALA A 84 -16.95 3.81 -11.31
C ALA A 84 -18.29 3.39 -10.69
N ALA A 85 -18.72 4.07 -9.62
CA ALA A 85 -20.01 3.85 -8.98
C ALA A 85 -21.17 4.23 -9.91
N SER A 86 -21.10 5.39 -10.57
CA SER A 86 -22.09 5.82 -11.57
C SER A 86 -22.25 4.79 -12.67
N LEU A 87 -21.13 4.27 -13.18
CA LEU A 87 -21.14 3.20 -14.18
C LEU A 87 -21.81 1.94 -13.63
N LEU A 88 -21.44 1.49 -12.42
CA LEU A 88 -22.06 0.34 -11.76
C LEU A 88 -23.56 0.52 -11.55
N PHE A 89 -24.01 1.69 -11.08
CA PHE A 89 -25.43 2.00 -10.90
C PHE A 89 -26.18 2.07 -12.22
N PHE A 90 -25.56 2.62 -13.27
CA PHE A 90 -26.13 2.61 -14.62
C PHE A 90 -26.39 1.17 -15.09
N PHE A 91 -25.45 0.26 -14.84
CA PHE A 91 -25.66 -1.16 -15.08
C PHE A 91 -26.81 -1.69 -14.21
N TYR A 92 -26.78 -1.56 -12.89
CA TYR A 92 -27.87 -2.07 -12.04
C TYR A 92 -29.28 -1.58 -12.43
N GLN A 93 -29.41 -0.32 -12.85
CA GLN A 93 -30.70 0.29 -13.14
C GLN A 93 -31.26 -0.06 -14.54
N PHE A 94 -30.41 -0.03 -15.57
CA PHE A 94 -30.87 -0.11 -16.96
C PHE A 94 -30.53 -1.43 -17.65
N TRP A 95 -29.70 -2.29 -17.04
CA TRP A 95 -29.15 -3.46 -17.71
C TRP A 95 -30.22 -4.43 -18.24
N GLY A 96 -31.25 -4.71 -17.44
CA GLY A 96 -32.35 -5.60 -17.83
C GLY A 96 -33.23 -5.09 -18.98
N LEU A 97 -33.09 -3.82 -19.39
CA LEU A 97 -33.85 -3.22 -20.48
C LEU A 97 -33.17 -3.37 -21.85
N PHE A 98 -31.89 -3.76 -21.88
CA PHE A 98 -31.12 -3.88 -23.11
C PHE A 98 -31.14 -5.30 -23.67
N SER A 99 -31.11 -5.43 -25.00
CA SER A 99 -30.90 -6.72 -25.66
C SER A 99 -29.48 -7.26 -25.39
N GLU A 100 -29.28 -8.58 -25.45
CA GLU A 100 -27.97 -9.22 -25.25
C GLU A 100 -26.90 -8.62 -26.15
N THR A 101 -27.20 -8.39 -27.43
CA THR A 101 -26.27 -7.78 -28.39
C THR A 101 -25.86 -6.37 -27.96
N THR A 102 -26.83 -5.57 -27.49
CA THR A 102 -26.57 -4.22 -26.98
C THR A 102 -25.74 -4.25 -25.71
N GLN A 103 -26.04 -5.18 -24.80
CA GLN A 103 -25.30 -5.38 -23.56
C GLN A 103 -23.83 -5.71 -23.83
N VAL A 104 -23.55 -6.70 -24.70
CA VAL A 104 -22.19 -7.09 -25.08
C VAL A 104 -21.46 -5.93 -25.77
N ALA A 105 -22.14 -5.19 -26.67
CA ALA A 105 -21.56 -4.04 -27.34
C ALA A 105 -21.20 -2.90 -26.36
N ILE A 106 -22.06 -2.61 -25.38
CA ILE A 106 -21.81 -1.62 -24.33
C ILE A 106 -20.60 -2.04 -23.49
N LEU A 107 -20.56 -3.28 -22.99
CA LEU A 107 -19.44 -3.75 -22.16
C LEU A 107 -18.12 -3.73 -22.92
N GLY A 108 -18.11 -4.22 -24.16
CA GLY A 108 -16.94 -4.18 -25.04
C GLY A 108 -16.50 -2.75 -25.33
N GLY A 109 -17.44 -1.89 -25.69
CA GLY A 109 -17.21 -0.48 -26.00
C GLY A 109 -16.63 0.30 -24.81
N PHE A 110 -17.19 0.15 -23.61
CA PHE A 110 -16.68 0.82 -22.42
C PHE A 110 -15.30 0.30 -22.00
N ALA A 111 -15.07 -1.02 -22.04
CA ALA A 111 -13.77 -1.61 -21.69
C ALA A 111 -12.67 -1.18 -22.68
N LEU A 112 -12.90 -1.30 -23.98
CA LEU A 112 -11.93 -0.89 -25.00
C LEU A 112 -11.77 0.63 -25.05
N GLY A 113 -12.88 1.38 -24.98
CA GLY A 113 -12.88 2.84 -25.00
C GLY A 113 -12.11 3.43 -23.83
N SER A 114 -12.32 2.94 -22.60
CA SER A 114 -11.58 3.39 -21.42
C SER A 114 -10.09 3.01 -21.47
N LEU A 115 -9.75 1.85 -22.03
CA LEU A 115 -8.35 1.45 -22.25
C LEU A 115 -7.67 2.35 -23.29
N LEU A 116 -8.30 2.61 -24.43
CA LEU A 116 -7.79 3.51 -25.46
C LEU A 116 -7.66 4.94 -24.93
N LEU A 117 -8.65 5.41 -24.16
CA LEU A 117 -8.60 6.70 -23.48
C LEU A 117 -7.40 6.79 -22.53
N THR A 118 -7.10 5.71 -21.80
CA THR A 118 -5.92 5.64 -20.91
C THR A 118 -4.63 5.85 -21.70
N PHE A 119 -4.48 5.19 -22.85
CA PHE A 119 -3.30 5.37 -23.70
C PHE A 119 -3.24 6.76 -24.34
N ALA A 120 -4.38 7.31 -24.76
CA ALA A 120 -4.46 8.66 -25.33
C ALA A 120 -4.08 9.73 -24.30
N ILE A 121 -4.61 9.65 -23.08
CA ILE A 121 -4.28 10.55 -21.98
C ILE A 121 -2.81 10.41 -21.59
N ARG A 122 -2.30 9.18 -21.49
CA ARG A 122 -0.88 8.92 -21.14
C ARG A 122 0.09 9.63 -22.09
N ARG A 123 -0.23 9.75 -23.38
CA ARG A 123 0.62 10.47 -24.35
C ARG A 123 0.62 11.99 -24.14
N ARG A 124 -0.43 12.54 -23.54
CA ARG A 124 -0.62 13.99 -23.35
C ARG A 124 -0.37 14.46 -21.92
N ASP A 125 -0.32 13.55 -20.95
CA ASP A 125 -0.22 13.87 -19.53
C ASP A 125 1.21 13.65 -18.99
N PRO A 126 2.05 14.69 -18.91
CA PRO A 126 3.40 14.60 -18.36
C PRO A 126 3.41 14.31 -16.85
N SER A 127 2.35 14.70 -16.14
CA SER A 127 2.22 14.49 -14.68
C SER A 127 1.87 13.03 -14.33
N GLY A 128 1.26 12.32 -15.27
CA GLY A 128 0.76 10.94 -15.16
C GLY A 128 -0.45 10.79 -14.24
N TYR A 129 -1.03 11.87 -13.76
CA TYR A 129 -2.14 11.85 -12.81
C TYR A 129 -3.45 11.40 -13.45
N PHE A 130 -3.86 12.04 -14.54
CA PHE A 130 -5.08 11.68 -15.27
C PHE A 130 -4.95 10.31 -15.92
N SER A 131 -3.73 9.95 -16.33
CA SER A 131 -3.44 8.59 -16.83
C SER A 131 -3.72 7.51 -15.78
N LYS A 132 -3.40 7.75 -14.51
CA LYS A 132 -3.71 6.80 -13.42
C LYS A 132 -5.21 6.66 -13.17
N LEU A 133 -5.97 7.74 -13.28
CA LEU A 133 -7.43 7.71 -13.13
C LEU A 133 -8.10 6.98 -14.28
N ALA A 134 -7.69 7.29 -15.51
CA ALA A 134 -8.19 6.58 -16.69
C ALA A 134 -7.86 5.09 -16.61
N ALA A 135 -6.65 4.73 -16.16
CA ALA A 135 -6.26 3.34 -15.96
C ALA A 135 -7.11 2.65 -14.88
N LEU A 136 -7.45 3.34 -13.79
CA LEU A 136 -8.34 2.82 -12.75
C LEU A 136 -9.75 2.58 -13.29
N LEU A 137 -10.28 3.52 -14.07
CA LEU A 137 -11.57 3.37 -14.74
C LEU A 137 -11.54 2.20 -15.73
N ALA A 138 -10.47 2.08 -16.53
CA ALA A 138 -10.31 0.98 -17.48
C ALA A 138 -10.28 -0.38 -16.79
N PHE A 139 -9.57 -0.48 -15.66
CA PHE A 139 -9.57 -1.67 -14.83
C PHE A 139 -10.98 -1.99 -14.28
N ALA A 140 -11.70 -1.00 -13.75
CA ALA A 140 -13.06 -1.19 -13.24
C ALA A 140 -14.02 -1.65 -14.36
N CYS A 141 -13.98 -1.01 -15.53
CA CYS A 141 -14.76 -1.41 -16.71
C CYS A 141 -14.44 -2.85 -17.12
N PHE A 142 -13.19 -3.27 -17.05
CA PHE A 142 -12.77 -4.63 -17.42
C PHE A 142 -13.26 -5.68 -16.41
N VAL A 143 -13.18 -5.40 -15.12
CA VAL A 143 -13.72 -6.28 -14.07
C VAL A 143 -15.23 -6.44 -14.25
N LEU A 144 -15.95 -5.32 -14.45
CA LEU A 144 -17.39 -5.33 -14.73
C LEU A 144 -17.71 -6.10 -16.01
N ASN A 145 -16.93 -5.92 -17.07
CA ASN A 145 -17.12 -6.62 -18.33
C ASN A 145 -17.07 -8.15 -18.15
N ILE A 146 -16.00 -8.69 -17.55
CA ILE A 146 -15.89 -10.13 -17.32
C ILE A 146 -17.02 -10.65 -16.42
N SER A 147 -17.35 -9.92 -15.35
CA SER A 147 -18.42 -10.33 -14.43
C SER A 147 -19.79 -10.35 -15.09
N MET A 148 -20.13 -9.32 -15.86
CA MET A 148 -21.44 -9.20 -16.50
C MET A 148 -21.58 -10.15 -17.69
N LEU A 149 -20.53 -10.34 -18.50
CA LEU A 149 -20.54 -11.37 -19.55
C LEU A 149 -20.71 -12.77 -18.98
N GLY A 150 -20.07 -13.05 -17.83
CA GLY A 150 -20.27 -14.32 -17.12
C GLY A 150 -21.74 -14.54 -16.74
N GLN A 151 -22.44 -13.50 -16.30
CA GLN A 151 -23.86 -13.57 -15.99
C GLN A 151 -24.74 -13.73 -17.25
N ILE A 152 -24.49 -12.95 -18.30
CA ILE A 152 -25.25 -13.02 -19.56
C ILE A 152 -25.20 -14.43 -20.15
N PHE A 153 -23.99 -15.01 -20.22
CA PHE A 153 -23.78 -16.32 -20.83
C PHE A 153 -23.87 -17.48 -19.83
N ASN A 154 -24.33 -17.21 -18.60
CA ASN A 154 -24.48 -18.20 -17.53
C ASN A 154 -23.21 -19.05 -17.30
N ILE A 155 -22.04 -18.41 -17.35
CA ILE A 155 -20.74 -19.04 -17.12
C ILE A 155 -20.55 -19.20 -15.62
N THR A 156 -20.26 -20.43 -15.19
CA THR A 156 -20.00 -20.74 -13.78
C THR A 156 -18.85 -19.90 -13.23
N PRO A 157 -19.03 -19.17 -12.10
CA PRO A 157 -17.98 -18.41 -11.46
C PRO A 157 -16.75 -19.28 -11.14
N SER A 158 -15.57 -18.78 -11.49
CA SER A 158 -14.31 -19.49 -11.28
C SER A 158 -13.22 -18.54 -10.82
N ASP A 159 -12.34 -19.04 -9.95
CA ASP A 159 -11.12 -18.37 -9.49
C ASP A 159 -10.19 -17.93 -10.63
N LYS A 160 -10.29 -18.56 -11.81
CA LYS A 160 -9.53 -18.19 -13.02
C LYS A 160 -9.81 -16.77 -13.49
N ALA A 161 -10.96 -16.18 -13.15
CA ALA A 161 -11.27 -14.78 -13.48
C ALA A 161 -10.29 -13.79 -12.81
N LEU A 162 -9.64 -14.18 -11.71
CA LEU A 162 -8.64 -13.36 -11.04
C LEU A 162 -7.37 -13.16 -11.87
N LEU A 163 -7.01 -14.09 -12.76
CA LEU A 163 -5.82 -14.00 -13.60
C LEU A 163 -5.87 -12.87 -14.63
N PRO A 164 -6.92 -12.76 -15.49
CA PRO A 164 -7.01 -11.64 -16.43
C PRO A 164 -7.13 -10.30 -15.70
N TRP A 165 -7.82 -10.24 -14.55
CA TRP A 165 -7.86 -9.04 -13.71
C TRP A 165 -6.47 -8.65 -13.21
N ALA A 166 -5.73 -9.61 -12.64
CA ALA A 166 -4.36 -9.40 -12.21
C ALA A 166 -3.46 -8.94 -13.35
N ALA A 167 -3.54 -9.59 -14.50
CA ALA A 167 -2.74 -9.27 -15.68
C ALA A 167 -2.98 -7.83 -16.14
N LEU A 168 -4.25 -7.42 -16.34
CA LEU A 168 -4.55 -6.06 -16.76
C LEU A 168 -4.14 -5.03 -15.69
N ALA A 169 -4.43 -5.31 -14.41
CA ALA A 169 -4.06 -4.41 -13.31
C ALA A 169 -2.54 -4.19 -13.25
N LEU A 170 -1.74 -5.25 -13.38
CA LEU A 170 -0.28 -5.15 -13.38
C LEU A 170 0.25 -4.44 -14.62
N LEU A 171 -0.26 -4.75 -15.81
CA LEU A 171 0.12 -4.07 -17.05
C LEU A 171 -0.15 -2.56 -16.97
N LEU A 172 -1.32 -2.18 -16.48
CA LEU A 172 -1.67 -0.78 -16.26
C LEU A 172 -0.89 -0.15 -15.10
N ALA A 173 -0.59 -0.89 -14.03
CA ALA A 173 0.23 -0.41 -12.93
C ALA A 173 1.63 -0.02 -13.41
N TYR A 174 2.32 -0.92 -14.10
CA TYR A 174 3.64 -0.68 -14.65
C TYR A 174 3.63 0.30 -15.84
N GLY A 175 2.55 0.32 -16.61
CA GLY A 175 2.36 1.29 -17.69
C GLY A 175 2.18 2.71 -17.17
N CYS A 176 1.30 2.92 -16.21
CA CYS A 176 0.91 4.24 -15.71
C CYS A 176 1.64 4.64 -14.40
N ASN A 177 2.56 3.81 -13.92
CA ASN A 177 3.22 3.97 -12.61
C ASN A 177 2.17 4.17 -11.47
N ALA A 178 1.13 3.33 -11.49
CA ALA A 178 -0.07 3.44 -10.66
C ALA A 178 -0.01 2.45 -9.48
N ARG A 179 0.31 2.94 -8.28
CA ARG A 179 0.43 2.11 -7.07
C ARG A 179 -0.88 1.40 -6.67
N LEU A 180 -2.02 2.06 -6.85
CA LEU A 180 -3.33 1.45 -6.53
C LEU A 180 -3.65 0.26 -7.42
N LEU A 181 -3.31 0.32 -8.71
CA LEU A 181 -3.48 -0.81 -9.61
C LEU A 181 -2.48 -1.93 -9.31
N LEU A 182 -1.28 -1.60 -8.81
CA LEU A 182 -0.36 -2.62 -8.30
C LEU A 182 -0.98 -3.35 -7.11
N VAL A 183 -1.58 -2.63 -6.16
CA VAL A 183 -2.32 -3.23 -5.03
C VAL A 183 -3.43 -4.15 -5.55
N ALA A 184 -4.25 -3.69 -6.49
CA ALA A 184 -5.33 -4.50 -7.06
C ALA A 184 -4.81 -5.76 -7.76
N GLY A 185 -3.73 -5.65 -8.54
CA GLY A 185 -3.10 -6.77 -9.22
C GLY A 185 -2.50 -7.79 -8.25
N LEU A 186 -1.79 -7.32 -7.22
CA LEU A 186 -1.25 -8.18 -6.17
C LEU A 186 -2.35 -8.84 -5.35
N ALA A 187 -3.43 -8.11 -5.02
CA ALA A 187 -4.58 -8.69 -4.34
C ALA A 187 -5.22 -9.81 -5.17
N CYS A 188 -5.39 -9.62 -6.49
CA CYS A 188 -5.91 -10.67 -7.37
C CYS A 188 -4.96 -11.89 -7.44
N LEU A 189 -3.65 -11.68 -7.52
CA LEU A 189 -2.67 -12.77 -7.51
C LEU A 189 -2.63 -13.52 -6.17
N LEU A 190 -2.69 -12.79 -5.06
CA LEU A 190 -2.73 -13.38 -3.72
C LEU A 190 -4.02 -14.18 -3.52
N ALA A 191 -5.16 -13.62 -3.93
CA ALA A 191 -6.45 -14.31 -3.96
C ALA A 191 -6.36 -15.60 -4.77
N TYR A 192 -5.85 -15.52 -6.00
CA TYR A 192 -5.68 -16.68 -6.88
C TYR A 192 -4.74 -17.74 -6.29
N SER A 193 -3.63 -17.32 -5.68
CA SER A 193 -2.70 -18.25 -5.04
C SER A 193 -3.35 -18.96 -3.85
N GLY A 194 -4.12 -18.22 -3.05
CA GLY A 194 -4.84 -18.76 -1.90
C GLY A 194 -5.92 -19.76 -2.33
N THR A 195 -6.72 -19.42 -3.34
CA THR A 195 -7.74 -20.33 -3.88
C THR A 195 -7.14 -21.59 -4.52
N ARG A 196 -5.97 -21.48 -5.15
CA ARG A 196 -5.28 -22.65 -5.74
C ARG A 196 -4.74 -23.59 -4.69
N LEU A 197 -4.16 -23.08 -3.62
CA LEU A 197 -3.69 -23.88 -2.49
C LEU A 197 -4.88 -24.54 -1.75
N CYS A 198 -6.00 -23.82 -1.62
CA CYS A 198 -7.26 -24.36 -1.11
C CYS A 198 -7.79 -25.51 -2.01
N ALA A 199 -7.79 -25.32 -3.32
CA ALA A 199 -8.21 -26.36 -4.26
C ALA A 199 -7.30 -27.60 -4.23
N TRP A 200 -5.99 -27.42 -4.02
CA TRP A 200 -5.04 -28.52 -3.88
C TRP A 200 -5.22 -29.32 -2.58
N SER A 201 -5.75 -28.69 -1.53
CA SER A 201 -6.11 -29.37 -0.29
C SER A 201 -7.50 -30.05 -0.33
N GLY A 202 -8.21 -29.95 -1.47
CA GLY A 202 -9.48 -30.64 -1.71
C GLY A 202 -10.74 -29.81 -1.41
N PHE A 203 -10.58 -28.54 -1.04
CA PHE A 203 -11.67 -27.63 -0.69
C PHE A 203 -12.13 -26.80 -1.89
N PHE A 204 -13.37 -26.27 -1.82
CA PHE A 204 -13.87 -25.39 -2.86
C PHE A 204 -13.20 -24.01 -2.77
N TRP A 205 -13.05 -23.31 -3.91
CA TRP A 205 -12.30 -22.05 -3.94
C TRP A 205 -12.92 -20.93 -3.07
N LEU A 206 -14.23 -20.97 -2.79
CA LEU A 206 -14.88 -20.02 -1.86
C LEU A 206 -14.48 -20.27 -0.40
N GLU A 207 -14.11 -21.50 -0.05
CA GLU A 207 -13.67 -21.89 1.30
C GLU A 207 -12.22 -21.47 1.57
N ALA A 208 -11.54 -20.86 0.59
CA ALA A 208 -10.19 -20.32 0.79
C ALA A 208 -10.12 -19.30 1.94
N GLY A 209 -11.24 -18.64 2.28
CA GLY A 209 -11.32 -17.75 3.43
C GLY A 209 -11.38 -18.48 4.79
N GLU A 210 -11.83 -19.73 4.80
CA GLU A 210 -11.88 -20.58 6.01
C GLU A 210 -10.50 -21.11 6.39
N HIS A 211 -9.61 -21.18 5.39
CA HIS A 211 -8.23 -21.63 5.53
C HIS A 211 -7.23 -20.51 5.19
N PRO A 212 -7.04 -19.53 6.08
CA PRO A 212 -6.23 -18.35 5.79
C PRO A 212 -4.73 -18.67 5.62
N GLU A 213 -4.25 -19.85 6.03
CA GLU A 213 -2.85 -20.30 5.82
C GLU A 213 -2.45 -20.30 4.35
N ASN A 214 -3.41 -20.49 3.44
CA ASN A 214 -3.20 -20.51 2.00
C ASN A 214 -2.63 -19.18 1.46
N PHE A 215 -2.79 -18.07 2.17
CA PHE A 215 -2.25 -16.77 1.75
C PHE A 215 -0.78 -16.57 2.15
N LEU A 216 -0.26 -17.34 3.12
CA LEU A 216 1.09 -17.17 3.65
C LEU A 216 2.20 -17.35 2.59
N PRO A 217 2.17 -18.39 1.74
CA PRO A 217 3.21 -18.57 0.71
C PRO A 217 3.20 -17.42 -0.31
N GLY A 218 2.01 -16.99 -0.74
CA GLY A 218 1.85 -15.86 -1.65
C GLY A 218 2.35 -14.54 -1.05
N GLY A 219 2.06 -14.30 0.24
CA GLY A 219 2.52 -13.14 0.98
C GLY A 219 4.05 -13.09 1.12
N LEU A 220 4.69 -14.22 1.43
CA LEU A 220 6.14 -14.32 1.52
C LEU A 220 6.81 -14.04 0.17
N LEU A 221 6.28 -14.63 -0.92
CA LEU A 221 6.78 -14.38 -2.27
C LEU A 221 6.64 -12.90 -2.65
N ALA A 222 5.49 -12.28 -2.40
CA ALA A 222 5.27 -10.87 -2.69
C ALA A 222 6.23 -9.95 -1.89
N PHE A 223 6.52 -10.30 -0.64
CA PHE A 223 7.47 -9.57 0.21
C PHE A 223 8.92 -9.69 -0.30
N LEU A 224 9.33 -10.88 -0.75
CA LEU A 224 10.69 -11.14 -1.21
C LEU A 224 10.94 -10.69 -2.66
N LEU A 225 9.90 -10.59 -3.50
CA LEU A 225 10.03 -10.26 -4.92
C LEU A 225 10.86 -8.98 -5.22
N PRO A 226 10.71 -7.87 -4.47
CA PRO A 226 11.52 -6.67 -4.66
C PRO A 226 13.01 -6.82 -4.34
N LEU A 227 13.42 -7.92 -3.68
CA LEU A 227 14.84 -8.25 -3.47
C LEU A 227 15.48 -8.84 -4.72
N PHE A 228 14.70 -9.61 -5.49
CA PHE A 228 15.18 -10.28 -6.71
C PHE A 228 14.99 -9.41 -7.96
N VAL A 229 13.93 -8.60 -7.99
CA VAL A 229 13.60 -7.73 -9.12
C VAL A 229 13.68 -6.27 -8.70
N SER A 230 14.63 -5.54 -9.28
CA SER A 230 14.81 -4.11 -8.98
C SER A 230 13.61 -3.30 -9.44
N GLN A 231 12.94 -2.67 -8.49
CA GLN A 231 11.83 -1.74 -8.72
C GLN A 231 12.29 -0.27 -8.72
N ALA A 232 13.59 -0.01 -8.84
CA ALA A 232 14.16 1.34 -8.70
C ALA A 232 13.56 2.37 -9.69
N ARG A 233 13.07 1.90 -10.84
CA ARG A 233 12.41 2.74 -11.84
C ARG A 233 11.02 3.22 -11.43
N PHE A 234 10.32 2.47 -10.58
CA PHE A 234 8.93 2.70 -10.23
C PHE A 234 8.81 3.15 -8.78
N SER A 235 8.55 4.44 -8.58
CA SER A 235 8.55 4.98 -7.23
C SER A 235 7.49 4.32 -6.35
N GLY A 236 7.93 3.80 -5.20
CA GLY A 236 7.11 3.20 -4.15
C GLY A 236 6.53 1.83 -4.49
N PHE A 237 6.86 1.24 -5.65
CA PHE A 237 6.43 -0.12 -5.99
C PHE A 237 7.04 -1.15 -5.04
N ALA A 238 8.34 -1.04 -4.75
CA ALA A 238 9.00 -1.91 -3.77
C ALA A 238 8.28 -1.90 -2.41
N ALA A 239 7.89 -0.71 -1.93
CA ALA A 239 7.12 -0.56 -0.70
C ALA A 239 5.73 -1.21 -0.82
N THR A 240 5.01 -1.01 -1.93
CA THR A 240 3.71 -1.66 -2.15
C THR A 240 3.80 -3.19 -2.12
N TYR A 241 4.80 -3.79 -2.77
CA TYR A 241 5.03 -5.24 -2.71
C TYR A 241 5.25 -5.72 -1.28
N ARG A 242 6.10 -5.02 -0.52
CA ARG A 242 6.39 -5.38 0.88
C ARG A 242 5.17 -5.24 1.78
N ILE A 243 4.44 -4.13 1.67
CA ILE A 243 3.22 -3.91 2.46
C ILE A 243 2.19 -4.99 2.13
N MET A 244 1.93 -5.27 0.86
CA MET A 244 0.98 -6.33 0.47
C MET A 244 1.43 -7.71 0.93
N GLY A 245 2.73 -8.00 0.84
CA GLY A 245 3.30 -9.26 1.35
C GLY A 245 3.15 -9.40 2.87
N LEU A 246 3.44 -8.34 3.63
CA LEU A 246 3.27 -8.33 5.09
C LEU A 246 1.79 -8.42 5.48
N LEU A 247 0.88 -7.77 4.76
CA LEU A 247 -0.56 -7.92 4.99
C LEU A 247 -1.00 -9.36 4.76
N ALA A 248 -0.56 -9.99 3.67
CA ALA A 248 -0.84 -11.38 3.37
C ALA A 248 -0.15 -12.39 4.31
N LEU A 249 0.81 -11.95 5.13
CA LEU A 249 1.40 -12.75 6.20
C LEU A 249 0.67 -12.52 7.53
N PHE A 250 0.56 -11.26 7.96
CA PHE A 250 0.05 -10.94 9.28
C PHE A 250 -1.47 -11.07 9.40
N VAL A 251 -2.25 -10.81 8.35
CA VAL A 251 -3.72 -10.96 8.42
C VAL A 251 -4.10 -12.43 8.67
N PRO A 252 -3.58 -13.42 7.91
CA PRO A 252 -3.80 -14.82 8.25
C PRO A 252 -3.35 -15.22 9.65
N MET A 253 -2.16 -14.77 10.06
CA MET A 253 -1.65 -15.06 11.41
C MET A 253 -2.57 -14.46 12.49
N LEU A 254 -3.11 -13.28 12.25
CA LEU A 254 -4.05 -12.61 13.15
C LEU A 254 -5.37 -13.38 13.26
N VAL A 255 -5.89 -13.86 12.13
CA VAL A 255 -7.12 -14.66 12.10
C VAL A 255 -6.89 -15.97 12.86
N LEU A 256 -5.83 -16.72 12.54
CA LEU A 256 -5.54 -18.01 13.18
C LEU A 256 -5.15 -17.89 14.66
N ALA A 257 -4.62 -16.75 15.09
CA ALA A 257 -4.37 -16.47 16.49
C ALA A 257 -5.65 -16.36 17.32
N ASN A 258 -6.81 -16.12 16.69
CA ASN A 258 -8.12 -16.00 17.34
C ASN A 258 -9.11 -17.11 16.91
N TRP A 259 -8.84 -17.77 15.80
CA TRP A 259 -9.69 -18.81 15.23
C TRP A 259 -8.83 -19.98 14.76
N GLY A 260 -8.40 -20.82 15.71
CA GLY A 260 -7.48 -21.93 15.44
C GLY A 260 -8.08 -23.04 14.59
N HIS A 261 -9.41 -23.15 14.51
CA HIS A 261 -10.12 -24.18 13.73
C HIS A 261 -9.89 -24.09 12.21
N GLY A 262 -9.50 -22.93 11.68
CA GLY A 262 -9.22 -22.75 10.25
C GLY A 262 -7.85 -23.26 9.80
N SER A 263 -7.02 -23.77 10.71
CA SER A 263 -5.68 -24.27 10.40
C SER A 263 -5.70 -25.69 9.86
N TYR A 264 -4.75 -26.03 8.97
CA TYR A 264 -4.55 -27.41 8.52
C TYR A 264 -3.75 -28.26 9.53
N LEU A 265 -3.21 -27.66 10.59
CA LEU A 265 -2.34 -28.36 11.54
C LEU A 265 -3.14 -29.31 12.44
N PRO A 266 -2.65 -30.55 12.69
CA PRO A 266 -3.36 -31.56 13.49
C PRO A 266 -3.18 -31.33 15.01
N PHE A 267 -3.29 -30.08 15.46
CA PHE A 267 -3.19 -29.70 16.87
C PHE A 267 -4.54 -29.20 17.39
N SER A 268 -4.67 -29.07 18.72
CA SER A 268 -5.86 -28.44 19.29
C SER A 268 -5.94 -26.98 18.89
N ALA A 269 -7.16 -26.45 18.69
CA ALA A 269 -7.38 -25.04 18.32
C ALA A 269 -6.65 -24.07 19.25
N ALA A 270 -6.67 -24.33 20.56
CA ALA A 270 -5.93 -23.53 21.55
C ALA A 270 -4.40 -23.55 21.35
N SER A 271 -3.82 -24.67 20.91
CA SER A 271 -2.38 -24.74 20.62
C SER A 271 -2.02 -23.95 19.36
N ILE A 272 -2.90 -24.00 18.36
CA ILE A 272 -2.77 -23.28 17.09
C ILE A 272 -2.88 -21.77 17.32
N GLU A 273 -3.88 -21.33 18.07
CA GLU A 273 -4.08 -19.93 18.45
C GLU A 273 -2.84 -19.37 19.15
N ASN A 274 -2.36 -20.06 20.18
CA ASN A 274 -1.13 -19.67 20.89
C ASN A 274 0.11 -19.69 19.98
N GLY A 275 0.21 -20.67 19.09
CA GLY A 275 1.30 -20.80 18.12
C GLY A 275 1.34 -19.63 17.13
N TYR A 276 0.20 -19.31 16.50
CA TYR A 276 0.08 -18.20 15.57
C TYR A 276 0.20 -16.83 16.25
N GLN A 277 -0.22 -16.72 17.50
CA GLN A 277 -0.02 -15.51 18.29
C GLN A 277 1.47 -15.28 18.59
N LEU A 278 2.19 -16.30 19.06
CA LEU A 278 3.63 -16.21 19.27
C LEU A 278 4.36 -15.89 17.97
N LEU A 279 4.01 -16.59 16.88
CA LEU A 279 4.57 -16.38 15.56
C LEU A 279 4.29 -14.95 15.06
N GLY A 280 3.09 -14.42 15.29
CA GLY A 280 2.71 -13.04 14.97
C GLY A 280 3.58 -12.00 15.69
N PHE A 281 3.83 -12.18 16.99
CA PHE A 281 4.73 -11.31 17.76
C PHE A 281 6.18 -11.38 17.27
N VAL A 282 6.70 -12.59 17.02
CA VAL A 282 8.06 -12.79 16.53
C VAL A 282 8.22 -12.19 15.13
N ALA A 283 7.30 -12.48 14.22
CA ALA A 283 7.36 -11.98 12.84
C ALA A 283 7.21 -10.46 12.77
N SER A 284 6.35 -9.85 13.59
CA SER A 284 6.21 -8.39 13.66
C SER A 284 7.44 -7.71 14.26
N ALA A 285 8.05 -8.28 15.31
CA ALA A 285 9.32 -7.80 15.84
C ALA A 285 10.46 -7.91 14.82
N LEU A 286 10.54 -9.03 14.07
CA LEU A 286 11.51 -9.21 12.99
C LEU A 286 11.28 -8.20 11.85
N ALA A 287 10.03 -7.89 11.50
CA ALA A 287 9.72 -6.87 10.51
C ALA A 287 10.16 -5.47 10.99
N ILE A 288 9.94 -5.12 12.26
CA ILE A 288 10.44 -3.85 12.84
C ILE A 288 11.96 -3.77 12.79
N TRP A 289 12.64 -4.85 13.19
CA TRP A 289 14.10 -4.94 13.16
C TRP A 289 14.65 -4.82 11.74
N LEU A 290 14.11 -5.60 10.80
CA LEU A 290 14.53 -5.60 9.40
C LEU A 290 14.26 -4.24 8.75
N GLY A 291 13.08 -3.67 8.99
CA GLY A 291 12.68 -2.35 8.50
C GLY A 291 13.62 -1.25 8.98
N THR A 292 14.01 -1.29 10.25
CA THR A 292 14.96 -0.33 10.83
C THR A 292 16.38 -0.53 10.31
N ARG A 293 16.84 -1.78 10.11
CA ARG A 293 18.19 -2.07 9.61
C ARG A 293 18.39 -1.74 8.13
N ARG A 294 17.32 -1.77 7.34
CA ARG A 294 17.36 -1.51 5.88
C ARG A 294 16.79 -0.15 5.49
N ASP A 295 16.46 0.70 6.46
CA ASP A 295 15.77 1.98 6.27
C ASP A 295 14.45 1.85 5.46
N TRP A 296 13.74 0.74 5.65
CA TRP A 296 12.43 0.49 5.06
C TRP A 296 11.35 0.91 6.06
N THR A 297 11.05 2.21 6.06
CA THR A 297 10.03 2.81 6.93
C THR A 297 8.67 2.13 6.77
N ASP A 298 8.31 1.72 5.56
CA ASP A 298 7.07 0.98 5.27
C ASP A 298 6.99 -0.34 6.03
N VAL A 299 8.05 -1.15 5.98
CA VAL A 299 8.12 -2.45 6.68
C VAL A 299 8.13 -2.27 8.19
N ALA A 300 8.87 -1.28 8.70
CA ALA A 300 8.93 -1.00 10.12
C ALA A 300 7.57 -0.56 10.66
N LEU A 301 6.86 0.34 9.95
CA LEU A 301 5.54 0.82 10.34
C LEU A 301 4.48 -0.29 10.27
N THR A 302 4.48 -1.11 9.21
CA THR A 302 3.55 -2.25 9.12
C THR A 302 3.83 -3.27 10.24
N GLY A 303 5.09 -3.59 10.50
CA GLY A 303 5.47 -4.47 11.62
C GLY A 303 5.03 -3.90 12.97
N GLN A 304 5.24 -2.61 13.21
CA GLN A 304 4.81 -1.94 14.44
C GLN A 304 3.29 -1.93 14.60
N LEU A 305 2.54 -1.66 13.53
CA LEU A 305 1.09 -1.70 13.52
C LEU A 305 0.60 -3.08 13.96
N PHE A 306 1.07 -4.15 13.30
CA PHE A 306 0.64 -5.51 13.65
C PHE A 306 1.11 -5.94 15.03
N PHE A 307 2.30 -5.55 15.47
CA PHE A 307 2.77 -5.80 16.83
C PHE A 307 1.80 -5.20 17.87
N ILE A 308 1.37 -3.95 17.65
CA ILE A 308 0.40 -3.28 18.53
C ILE A 308 -0.96 -3.99 18.46
N VAL A 309 -1.41 -4.42 17.28
CA VAL A 309 -2.68 -5.14 17.12
C VAL A 309 -2.64 -6.49 17.87
N PHE A 310 -1.59 -7.30 17.69
CA PHE A 310 -1.41 -8.56 18.44
C PHE A 310 -1.37 -8.34 19.95
N LEU A 311 -0.65 -7.30 20.39
CA LEU A 311 -0.59 -6.92 21.80
C LEU A 311 -1.96 -6.50 22.34
N GLY A 312 -2.69 -5.68 21.58
CA GLY A 312 -4.01 -5.18 21.96
C GLY A 312 -5.01 -6.31 22.13
N ILE A 313 -5.07 -7.25 21.17
CA ILE A 313 -5.93 -8.43 21.27
C ILE A 313 -5.57 -9.26 22.50
N LYS A 314 -4.27 -9.53 22.72
CA LYS A 314 -3.84 -10.34 23.86
C LYS A 314 -4.18 -9.71 25.21
N MET A 315 -4.11 -8.37 25.31
CA MET A 315 -4.54 -7.66 26.51
C MET A 315 -6.04 -7.82 26.76
N VAL A 316 -6.87 -7.78 25.71
CA VAL A 316 -8.30 -8.05 25.82
C VAL A 316 -8.51 -9.49 26.30
N ASP A 317 -7.91 -10.49 25.65
CA ASP A 317 -8.05 -11.89 26.03
C ASP A 317 -7.69 -12.17 27.49
N TRP A 318 -6.65 -11.51 28.02
CA TRP A 318 -6.19 -11.74 29.39
C TRP A 318 -7.04 -11.07 30.47
N TRP A 319 -7.59 -9.89 30.19
CA TRP A 319 -8.10 -9.01 31.24
C TRP A 319 -9.55 -8.59 31.07
N TRP A 320 -10.15 -8.82 29.91
CA TRP A 320 -11.51 -8.36 29.62
C TRP A 320 -12.56 -8.97 30.54
N ASP A 321 -12.48 -10.29 30.77
CA ASP A 321 -13.42 -11.00 31.63
C ASP A 321 -13.06 -10.89 33.12
N VAL A 322 -11.79 -10.61 33.42
CA VAL A 322 -11.26 -10.57 34.80
C VAL A 322 -11.42 -9.21 35.45
N LEU A 323 -11.37 -8.12 34.68
CA LEU A 323 -11.40 -6.75 35.21
C LEU A 323 -12.70 -6.01 34.86
N PRO A 324 -13.21 -5.16 35.78
CA PRO A 324 -14.18 -4.15 35.41
C PRO A 324 -13.65 -3.27 34.26
N LYS A 325 -14.51 -2.92 33.29
CA LYS A 325 -14.12 -2.22 32.05
C LYS A 325 -13.31 -0.94 32.31
N TYR A 326 -13.66 -0.18 33.36
CA TYR A 326 -12.91 1.04 33.72
C TYR A 326 -11.47 0.75 34.20
N LEU A 327 -11.24 -0.35 34.94
CA LEU A 327 -9.91 -0.79 35.37
C LEU A 327 -9.09 -1.32 34.20
N PHE A 328 -9.73 -2.04 33.27
CA PHE A 328 -9.07 -2.49 32.04
C PHE A 328 -8.47 -1.31 31.25
N PHE A 329 -9.28 -0.27 30.97
CA PHE A 329 -8.79 0.90 30.24
C PHE A 329 -7.76 1.73 31.04
N LEU A 330 -7.89 1.77 32.38
CA LEU A 330 -6.90 2.41 33.25
C LEU A 330 -5.54 1.70 33.16
N LEU A 331 -5.52 0.37 33.24
CA LEU A 331 -4.30 -0.43 33.13
C LEU A 331 -3.67 -0.32 31.73
N LEU A 332 -4.48 -0.36 30.68
CA LEU A 332 -4.01 -0.14 29.31
C LEU A 332 -3.31 1.23 29.18
N GLY A 333 -3.93 2.29 29.71
CA GLY A 333 -3.34 3.63 29.75
C GLY A 333 -2.04 3.68 30.56
N LEU A 334 -2.01 3.03 31.72
CA LEU A 334 -0.82 2.96 32.57
C LEU A 334 0.34 2.25 31.87
N VAL A 335 0.08 1.10 31.22
CA VAL A 335 1.09 0.36 30.46
C VAL A 335 1.64 1.21 29.30
N ALA A 336 0.78 1.93 28.58
CA ALA A 336 1.21 2.85 27.54
C ALA A 336 2.11 3.97 28.10
N VAL A 337 1.73 4.59 29.22
CA VAL A 337 2.53 5.63 29.89
C VAL A 337 3.87 5.08 30.37
N LEU A 338 3.88 3.91 31.01
CA LEU A 338 5.11 3.25 31.47
C LEU A 338 6.04 2.94 30.30
N THR A 339 5.50 2.44 29.19
CA THR A 339 6.27 2.17 27.96
C THR A 339 6.89 3.45 27.41
N LEU A 340 6.13 4.55 27.37
CA LEU A 340 6.64 5.87 26.98
C LEU A 340 7.73 6.38 27.91
N LEU A 341 7.62 6.16 29.23
CA LEU A 341 8.64 6.53 30.20
C LEU A 341 9.92 5.72 30.00
N VAL A 342 9.82 4.42 29.75
CA VAL A 342 10.98 3.54 29.48
C VAL A 342 11.66 3.94 28.17
N LEU A 343 10.90 4.09 27.09
CA LEU A 343 11.43 4.57 25.80
C LEU A 343 12.03 5.97 25.94
N GLY A 344 11.41 6.84 26.73
CA GLY A 344 11.91 8.17 27.05
C GLY A 344 13.24 8.13 27.80
N ARG A 345 13.41 7.21 28.76
CA ARG A 345 14.68 6.99 29.48
C ARG A 345 15.76 6.43 28.56
N LEU A 346 15.45 5.41 27.76
CA LEU A 346 16.39 4.83 26.79
C LEU A 346 16.85 5.88 25.77
N ARG A 347 15.94 6.71 25.26
CA ARG A 347 16.26 7.83 24.38
C ARG A 347 17.19 8.85 25.05
N ARG A 348 16.99 9.16 26.33
CA ARG A 348 17.87 10.06 27.09
C ARG A 348 19.24 9.44 27.34
N SER A 349 19.32 8.17 27.70
CA SER A 349 20.58 7.45 27.86
C SER A 349 21.39 7.40 26.57
N HIS A 350 20.72 7.19 25.43
CA HIS A 350 21.38 7.16 24.12
C HIS A 350 21.85 8.55 23.66
N LYS A 351 21.17 9.63 24.09
CA LYS A 351 21.61 11.01 23.88
C LYS A 351 22.78 11.40 24.79
N GLY A 352 22.75 10.99 26.07
CA GLY A 352 23.80 11.26 27.04
C GLY A 352 25.10 10.47 26.82
N ALA A 353 25.08 9.42 26.01
CA ALA A 353 26.28 8.67 25.60
C ALA A 353 26.92 9.19 24.30
N ARG A 354 26.30 10.17 23.62
CA ARG A 354 26.81 10.83 22.39
C ARG A 354 27.18 12.30 22.58
N ALA A 355 26.93 12.85 23.77
CA ALA A 355 27.52 14.11 24.25
C ALA A 355 28.76 13.75 25.07
#